data_AF-A0A0D3K1E7-F1
#
_entry.id   AF-A0A0D3K1E7-F1
#
_cell.length_a   1.000
_cell.length_b   1.000
_cell.length_c   1.000
_cell.angle_alpha   90.00
_cell.angle_beta   90.00
_cell.angle_gamma   90.00
#
_symmetry.space_group_name_H-M   'P 1'
#
loop_
_entity.id
_entity.type
_entity.pdbx_description
1 polymer ?
#
loop_
_entity_poly.entity_id
_entity_poly.type
_entity_poly.pdbx_seq_one_letter_code
_entity_poly.pdbx_strand_id
1 'polypeptide(L)'
;MLHGSLPTRRALVSAAALLSAPRLPAHAISRWSLPNGEVSLREPSFACGGSSYEAPILLGAGGSGAALSVSPSSSRPAVKGERVVLKVSWSSPGAAAAVRNEGAVLERLNGVNGVERLLGRCDYTAISGGGEPGGSGRVALLLSPLVEDAVDSIGALTDARMQEAATAQLASTVIAILAANVCSTDLQLLIDRRTAALTVIDLTEARVMASPPSDADLAQAASFATEARNQVPARWLGYFQQRAREEAAELARRRGPPADPEVLQAALDAVAS
;
A
#
# COMPACT_ATOMS: atom_id res chain seq x y z
N MET A 1 -4.51 98.73 -4.15
CA MET A 1 -4.08 97.52 -3.43
C MET A 1 -4.71 96.33 -4.13
N LEU A 2 -3.93 95.62 -4.95
CA LEU A 2 -4.35 94.47 -5.74
C LEU A 2 -3.69 93.22 -5.14
N HIS A 3 -4.46 92.44 -4.39
CA HIS A 3 -4.22 91.04 -4.07
C HIS A 3 -5.31 90.25 -4.80
N GLY A 4 -5.12 89.08 -5.38
CA GLY A 4 -3.97 88.20 -5.54
C GLY A 4 -4.44 87.04 -6.42
N SER A 5 -3.59 86.58 -7.33
CA SER A 5 -3.83 85.40 -8.16
C SER A 5 -3.11 84.20 -7.58
N LEU A 6 -3.80 83.07 -7.38
CA LEU A 6 -3.16 81.75 -7.30
C LEU A 6 -3.98 80.70 -8.06
N PRO A 7 -3.31 79.71 -8.69
CA PRO A 7 -3.88 78.90 -9.75
C PRO A 7 -4.54 77.61 -9.24
N THR A 8 -5.51 77.17 -10.04
CA THR A 8 -6.30 75.96 -9.94
C THR A 8 -5.42 74.71 -10.07
N ARG A 9 -5.29 73.90 -9.00
CA ARG A 9 -4.77 72.52 -9.08
C ARG A 9 -5.95 71.56 -9.22
N ARG A 10 -6.16 71.03 -10.43
CA ARG A 10 -6.99 69.83 -10.65
C ARG A 10 -6.22 68.62 -10.15
N ALA A 11 -6.69 68.00 -9.07
CA ALA A 11 -6.25 66.66 -8.67
C ALA A 11 -6.96 65.63 -9.56
N LEU A 12 -6.19 64.95 -10.41
CA LEU A 12 -6.58 63.69 -11.03
C LEU A 12 -6.53 62.62 -9.92
N VAL A 13 -7.69 62.16 -9.45
CA VAL A 13 -7.77 60.93 -8.67
C VAL A 13 -7.72 59.78 -9.66
N SER A 14 -6.57 59.11 -9.74
CA SER A 14 -6.41 57.84 -10.44
C SER A 14 -7.39 56.81 -9.88
N ALA A 15 -8.31 56.35 -10.73
CA ALA A 15 -8.98 55.08 -10.50
C ALA A 15 -7.92 53.98 -10.60
N ALA A 16 -7.45 53.50 -9.45
CA ALA A 16 -6.69 52.26 -9.38
C ALA A 16 -7.64 51.12 -9.81
N ALA A 17 -7.56 50.73 -11.06
CA ALA A 17 -8.10 49.46 -11.51
C ALA A 17 -7.42 48.38 -10.68
N LEU A 18 -8.15 47.83 -9.71
CA LEU A 18 -7.81 46.58 -9.04
C LEU A 18 -7.75 45.50 -10.13
N LEU A 19 -6.56 45.32 -10.70
CA LEU A 19 -6.19 44.14 -11.46
C LEU A 19 -6.35 42.97 -10.50
N SER A 20 -7.53 42.35 -10.54
CA SER A 20 -7.78 41.06 -9.92
C SER A 20 -6.80 40.11 -10.59
N ALA A 21 -5.79 39.66 -9.82
CA ALA A 21 -4.88 38.62 -10.27
C ALA A 21 -5.71 37.48 -10.88
N PRO A 22 -5.28 36.89 -12.01
CA PRO A 22 -5.99 35.76 -12.59
C PRO A 22 -6.15 34.70 -11.50
N ARG A 23 -7.40 34.40 -11.12
CA ARG A 23 -7.71 33.27 -10.26
C ARG A 23 -7.11 32.06 -10.95
N LEU A 24 -6.07 31.47 -10.36
CA LEU A 24 -5.60 30.15 -10.74
C LEU A 24 -6.84 29.24 -10.85
N PRO A 25 -6.96 28.41 -11.90
CA PRO A 25 -8.11 27.54 -12.05
C PRO A 25 -8.30 26.78 -10.74
N ALA A 26 -9.51 26.84 -10.19
CA ALA A 26 -9.85 26.07 -9.01
C ALA A 26 -9.48 24.61 -9.31
N HIS A 27 -8.60 24.03 -8.50
CA HIS A 27 -8.25 22.63 -8.64
C HIS A 27 -9.54 21.80 -8.63
N ALA A 28 -9.77 21.01 -9.68
CA ALA A 28 -10.85 20.05 -9.68
C ALA A 28 -10.59 18.97 -8.62
N ILE A 29 -11.65 18.32 -8.16
CA ILE A 29 -11.57 17.22 -7.19
C ILE A 29 -12.26 16.03 -7.83
N SER A 30 -11.50 14.95 -8.02
CA SER A 30 -12.06 13.65 -8.36
C SER A 30 -12.61 13.01 -7.08
N ARG A 31 -13.85 12.50 -7.14
CA ARG A 31 -14.53 11.87 -6.00
C ARG A 31 -15.07 10.49 -6.34
N TRP A 32 -14.89 9.56 -5.43
CA TRP A 32 -15.49 8.23 -5.48
C TRP A 32 -16.34 8.04 -4.22
N SER A 33 -17.66 8.00 -4.40
CA SER A 33 -18.61 7.68 -3.32
C SER A 33 -18.84 6.17 -3.28
N LEU A 34 -18.44 5.52 -2.19
CA LEU A 34 -18.46 4.07 -1.98
C LEU A 34 -19.35 3.72 -0.79
N PRO A 35 -19.80 2.46 -0.62
CA PRO A 35 -20.69 2.08 0.47
C PRO A 35 -20.17 2.44 1.88
N ASN A 36 -18.85 2.43 2.05
CA ASN A 36 -18.18 2.67 3.34
C ASN A 36 -17.69 4.13 3.53
N GLY A 37 -17.94 5.00 2.54
CA GLY A 37 -17.55 6.41 2.60
C GLY A 37 -17.08 6.98 1.27
N GLU A 38 -16.59 8.21 1.30
CA GLU A 38 -16.09 8.91 0.13
C GLU A 38 -14.56 8.97 0.13
N VAL A 39 -13.95 8.98 -1.05
CA VAL A 39 -12.54 9.32 -1.27
C VAL A 39 -12.48 10.45 -2.28
N SER A 40 -11.69 11.47 -1.97
CA SER A 40 -11.48 12.62 -2.83
C SER A 40 -9.98 12.85 -3.05
N LEU A 41 -9.61 13.13 -4.31
CA LEU A 41 -8.23 13.47 -4.69
C LEU A 41 -8.21 14.76 -5.53
N ARG A 42 -7.19 15.59 -5.29
CA ARG A 42 -6.94 16.84 -6.01
C ARG A 42 -6.46 16.55 -7.44
N GLU A 43 -7.00 17.30 -8.38
CA GLU A 43 -6.61 17.26 -9.80
C GLU A 43 -5.80 18.51 -10.24
N PRO A 44 -5.05 18.40 -11.36
CA PRO A 44 -4.82 17.17 -12.17
C PRO A 44 -3.84 16.18 -11.53
N SER A 45 -3.15 16.61 -10.47
CA SER A 45 -2.14 15.83 -9.77
C SER A 45 -2.09 16.15 -8.29
N PHE A 46 -1.61 15.21 -7.48
CA PHE A 46 -1.30 15.41 -6.07
C PHE A 46 0.15 15.01 -5.77
N ALA A 47 0.69 15.48 -4.64
CA ALA A 47 2.04 15.14 -4.19
C ALA A 47 1.99 14.14 -3.04
N CYS A 48 2.80 13.08 -3.10
CA CYS A 48 2.98 12.14 -2.00
C CYS A 48 4.36 11.48 -2.09
N GLY A 49 4.99 11.17 -0.95
CA GLY A 49 6.29 10.48 -0.93
C GLY A 49 7.39 11.21 -1.74
N GLY A 50 7.37 12.55 -1.80
CA GLY A 50 8.31 13.35 -2.58
C GLY A 50 8.12 13.31 -4.10
N SER A 51 7.09 12.62 -4.60
CA SER A 51 6.74 12.52 -6.02
C SER A 51 5.34 13.07 -6.30
N SER A 52 5.05 13.35 -7.57
CA SER A 52 3.72 13.77 -8.01
C SER A 52 3.04 12.63 -8.75
N TYR A 53 1.72 12.49 -8.54
CA TYR A 53 0.91 11.43 -9.11
C TYR A 53 -0.38 11.99 -9.72
N GLU A 54 -0.89 11.31 -10.75
CA GLU A 54 -2.05 11.71 -11.54
C GLU A 54 -2.85 10.48 -12.01
N ALA A 55 -3.96 10.73 -12.73
CA ALA A 55 -4.83 9.73 -13.34
C ALA A 55 -5.27 8.59 -12.37
N PRO A 56 -5.88 8.93 -11.23
CA PRO A 56 -6.37 7.93 -10.28
C PRO A 56 -7.50 7.08 -10.89
N ILE A 57 -7.41 5.76 -10.70
CA ILE A 57 -8.44 4.79 -11.09
C ILE A 57 -8.76 3.96 -9.86
N LEU A 58 -10.04 3.89 -9.47
CA LEU A 58 -10.46 3.03 -8.37
C LEU A 58 -10.24 1.55 -8.74
N LEU A 59 -9.49 0.83 -7.91
CA LEU A 59 -9.24 -0.61 -8.06
C LEU A 59 -10.24 -1.43 -7.26
N GLY A 60 -10.59 -0.95 -6.06
CA GLY A 60 -11.48 -1.66 -5.16
C GLY A 60 -11.58 -0.97 -3.80
N ALA A 61 -12.41 -1.55 -2.94
CA ALA A 61 -12.65 -1.07 -1.59
C ALA A 61 -12.95 -2.25 -0.65
N GLY A 62 -12.43 -2.17 0.56
CA GLY A 62 -12.58 -3.19 1.60
C GLY A 62 -13.02 -2.59 2.94
N GLY A 63 -12.85 -3.36 4.02
CA GLY A 63 -13.23 -2.95 5.37
C GLY A 63 -12.39 -1.80 5.92
N SER A 64 -11.12 -1.69 5.51
CA SER A 64 -10.16 -0.70 6.01
C SER A 64 -10.03 0.55 5.13
N GLY A 65 -10.36 0.47 3.84
CA GLY A 65 -10.19 1.61 2.93
C GLY A 65 -10.51 1.31 1.46
N ALA A 66 -10.15 2.27 0.60
CA ALA A 66 -10.17 2.13 -0.84
C ALA A 66 -8.75 2.04 -1.40
N ALA A 67 -8.58 1.29 -2.49
CA ALA A 67 -7.34 1.21 -3.25
C ALA A 67 -7.55 1.87 -4.63
N LEU A 68 -6.66 2.77 -5.00
CA LEU A 68 -6.66 3.45 -6.29
C LEU A 68 -5.32 3.21 -6.99
N SER A 69 -5.34 2.98 -8.28
CA SER A 69 -4.13 3.01 -9.09
C SER A 69 -3.82 4.44 -9.50
N VAL A 70 -2.57 4.86 -9.37
CA VAL A 70 -2.12 6.22 -9.71
C VAL A 70 -0.83 6.15 -10.55
N SER A 71 -0.67 7.10 -11.47
CA SER A 71 0.51 7.18 -12.35
C SER A 71 1.47 8.25 -11.85
N PRO A 72 2.79 8.01 -11.83
CA PRO A 72 3.76 9.08 -11.60
C PRO A 72 3.60 10.17 -12.67
N SER A 73 3.52 11.44 -12.25
CA SER A 73 3.41 12.56 -13.19
C SER A 73 4.71 12.72 -13.97
N SER A 74 4.59 12.90 -15.28
CA SER A 74 5.69 12.91 -16.28
C SER A 74 6.66 14.11 -16.19
N SER A 75 6.51 14.98 -15.19
CA SER A 75 7.26 16.25 -15.05
C SER A 75 8.70 16.09 -14.52
N ARG A 76 9.22 14.85 -14.34
CA ARG A 76 10.66 14.56 -14.15
C ARG A 76 11.11 13.38 -15.03
N PRO A 77 12.28 13.46 -15.69
CA PRO A 77 12.80 12.34 -16.46
C PRO A 77 13.42 11.30 -15.51
N ALA A 78 13.17 10.03 -15.82
CA ALA A 78 13.83 8.82 -15.28
C ALA A 78 13.27 8.21 -13.98
N VAL A 79 12.01 7.73 -14.01
CA VAL A 79 11.70 6.32 -13.71
C VAL A 79 10.61 5.91 -14.71
N LYS A 80 10.79 4.80 -15.43
CA LYS A 80 9.72 4.24 -16.27
C LYS A 80 8.53 3.89 -15.37
N GLY A 81 7.57 4.81 -15.32
CA GLY A 81 6.18 4.62 -15.74
C GLY A 81 5.39 3.43 -15.20
N GLU A 82 5.73 2.83 -14.07
CA GLU A 82 4.87 1.84 -13.43
C GLU A 82 3.83 2.55 -12.57
N ARG A 83 2.55 2.23 -12.81
CA ARG A 83 1.46 2.65 -11.95
C ARG A 83 1.66 2.03 -10.56
N VAL A 84 1.30 2.78 -9.54
CA VAL A 84 1.40 2.35 -8.13
C VAL A 84 0.01 2.37 -7.50
N VAL A 85 -0.12 1.79 -6.31
CA VAL A 85 -1.39 1.77 -5.57
C VAL A 85 -1.37 2.87 -4.51
N LEU A 86 -2.40 3.70 -4.46
CA LEU A 86 -2.73 4.58 -3.36
C LEU A 86 -3.84 3.92 -2.53
N LYS A 87 -3.52 3.46 -1.33
CA LYS A 87 -4.50 2.97 -0.36
C LYS A 87 -4.91 4.10 0.57
N VAL A 88 -6.19 4.35 0.72
CA VAL A 88 -6.75 5.41 1.56
C VAL A 88 -7.72 4.80 2.56
N SER A 89 -7.47 4.98 3.85
CA SER A 89 -8.34 4.45 4.90
C SER A 89 -9.73 5.09 4.87
N TRP A 90 -10.74 4.46 5.46
CA TRP A 90 -11.97 5.16 5.83
C TRP A 90 -11.72 6.18 6.95
N SER A 91 -12.70 7.03 7.22
CA SER A 91 -12.64 8.05 8.28
C SER A 91 -12.79 7.46 9.69
N SER A 92 -13.18 6.19 9.83
CA SER A 92 -13.30 5.55 11.14
C SER A 92 -11.93 5.34 11.79
N PRO A 93 -11.80 5.51 13.13
CA PRO A 93 -10.52 5.32 13.82
C PRO A 93 -9.91 3.93 13.63
N GLY A 94 -10.75 2.88 13.59
CA GLY A 94 -10.30 1.51 13.36
C GLY A 94 -9.68 1.32 11.97
N ALA A 95 -10.33 1.83 10.92
CA ALA A 95 -9.82 1.78 9.56
C ALA A 95 -8.48 2.52 9.41
N ALA A 96 -8.39 3.73 9.98
CA ALA A 96 -7.15 4.50 9.97
C ALA A 96 -6.02 3.81 10.76
N ALA A 97 -6.32 3.17 11.89
CA ALA A 97 -5.35 2.40 12.67
C ALA A 97 -4.86 1.16 11.89
N ALA A 98 -5.77 0.43 11.24
CA ALA A 98 -5.45 -0.76 10.46
C ALA A 98 -4.52 -0.43 9.26
N VAL A 99 -4.83 0.61 8.48
CA VAL A 99 -3.95 1.07 7.39
C VAL A 99 -2.63 1.63 7.93
N ARG A 100 -2.62 2.29 9.10
CA ARG A 100 -1.36 2.73 9.72
C ARG A 100 -0.47 1.56 10.11
N ASN A 101 -1.08 0.52 10.69
CA ASN A 101 -0.42 -0.71 11.09
C ASN A 101 0.21 -1.40 9.88
N GLU A 102 -0.54 -1.57 8.80
CA GLU A 102 -0.03 -2.10 7.53
C GLU A 102 1.22 -1.35 7.06
N GLY A 103 1.20 -0.01 7.06
CA GLY A 103 2.38 0.78 6.70
C GLY A 103 3.59 0.49 7.60
N ALA A 104 3.41 0.29 8.90
CA ALA A 104 4.51 -0.06 9.82
C ALA A 104 5.02 -1.49 9.61
N VAL A 105 4.13 -2.44 9.35
CA VAL A 105 4.48 -3.83 9.02
C VAL A 105 5.26 -3.88 7.70
N LEU A 106 4.83 -3.15 6.68
CA LEU A 106 5.51 -3.09 5.38
C LEU A 106 6.91 -2.49 5.47
N GLU A 107 7.13 -1.53 6.36
CA GLU A 107 8.49 -1.04 6.64
C GLU A 107 9.37 -2.13 7.28
N ARG A 108 8.80 -2.94 8.17
CA ARG A 108 9.50 -4.07 8.79
C ARG A 108 9.84 -5.16 7.76
N LEU A 109 8.96 -5.38 6.79
CA LEU A 109 9.11 -6.32 5.69
C LEU A 109 9.87 -5.75 4.48
N ASN A 110 10.45 -4.55 4.60
CA ASN A 110 11.21 -3.98 3.51
C ASN A 110 12.39 -4.89 3.11
N GLY A 111 12.40 -5.33 1.85
CA GLY A 111 13.39 -6.28 1.33
C GLY A 111 12.94 -7.75 1.34
N VAL A 112 11.76 -8.07 1.87
CA VAL A 112 11.13 -9.38 1.70
C VAL A 112 10.53 -9.47 0.30
N ASN A 113 10.96 -10.46 -0.49
CA ASN A 113 10.42 -10.68 -1.84
C ASN A 113 9.01 -11.25 -1.79
N GLY A 114 8.18 -10.85 -2.75
CA GLY A 114 6.78 -11.31 -2.86
C GLY A 114 5.84 -10.69 -1.84
N VAL A 115 6.22 -9.58 -1.21
CA VAL A 115 5.34 -8.73 -0.39
C VAL A 115 5.22 -7.38 -1.08
N GLU A 116 4.05 -6.75 -1.00
CA GLU A 116 3.93 -5.36 -1.39
C GLU A 116 4.92 -4.47 -0.61
N ARG A 117 5.26 -3.31 -1.17
CA ARG A 117 6.26 -2.39 -0.62
C ARG A 117 5.62 -1.05 -0.36
N LEU A 118 5.85 -0.51 0.83
CA LEU A 118 5.53 0.87 1.13
C LEU A 118 6.51 1.81 0.42
N LEU A 119 6.00 2.61 -0.51
CA LEU A 119 6.76 3.66 -1.19
C LEU A 119 6.74 4.98 -0.41
N GLY A 120 5.66 5.23 0.33
CA GLY A 120 5.55 6.44 1.15
C GLY A 120 4.19 6.59 1.81
N ARG A 121 4.14 7.48 2.79
CA ARG A 121 2.90 7.90 3.45
C ARG A 121 2.48 9.26 2.91
N CYS A 122 1.19 9.43 2.64
CA CYS A 122 0.61 10.67 2.16
C CYS A 122 -0.17 11.35 3.28
N ASP A 123 -0.07 12.69 3.34
CA ASP A 123 -1.05 13.47 4.09
C ASP A 123 -2.35 13.51 3.27
N TYR A 124 -3.38 12.79 3.74
CA TYR A 124 -4.67 12.75 3.06
C TYR A 124 -5.28 14.15 2.89
N THR A 125 -5.09 15.04 3.86
CA THR A 125 -5.62 16.42 3.81
C THR A 125 -4.99 17.21 2.66
N ALA A 126 -3.67 17.03 2.45
CA ALA A 126 -2.96 17.67 1.36
C ALA A 126 -3.39 17.14 -0.02
N ILE A 127 -3.51 15.81 -0.17
CA ILE A 127 -3.85 15.17 -1.46
C ILE A 127 -5.33 15.29 -1.82
N SER A 128 -6.23 15.52 -0.86
CA SER A 128 -7.69 15.67 -1.09
C SER A 128 -8.15 17.10 -1.35
N GLY A 129 -7.27 18.09 -1.17
CA GLY A 129 -7.61 19.51 -1.40
C GLY A 129 -8.05 20.29 -0.15
N GLY A 130 -7.94 19.70 1.05
CA GLY A 130 -8.07 20.42 2.33
C GLY A 130 -9.49 20.87 2.72
N GLY A 131 -10.53 20.35 2.07
CA GLY A 131 -11.92 20.79 2.25
C GLY A 131 -12.93 19.74 2.70
N GLU A 132 -12.53 18.48 2.88
CA GLU A 132 -13.47 17.41 3.28
C GLU A 132 -13.73 17.39 4.80
N PRO A 133 -14.99 17.50 5.23
CA PRO A 133 -15.38 17.10 6.58
C PRO A 133 -15.06 15.60 6.76
N GLY A 134 -14.15 15.27 7.67
CA GLY A 134 -13.70 13.89 7.91
C GLY A 134 -12.39 13.48 7.23
N GLY A 135 -11.70 14.41 6.53
CA GLY A 135 -10.34 14.18 6.03
C GLY A 135 -9.28 14.10 7.15
N SER A 136 -9.53 14.75 8.29
CA SER A 136 -8.64 14.73 9.45
C SER A 136 -8.56 13.31 10.05
N GLY A 137 -7.36 12.74 10.08
CA GLY A 137 -7.09 11.45 10.72
C GLY A 137 -7.12 10.24 9.79
N ARG A 138 -7.48 10.40 8.51
CA ARG A 138 -7.33 9.36 7.50
C ARG A 138 -5.85 9.10 7.20
N VAL A 139 -5.54 7.85 6.85
CA VAL A 139 -4.20 7.43 6.47
C VAL A 139 -4.20 7.10 4.99
N ALA A 140 -3.19 7.57 4.27
CA ALA A 140 -2.98 7.25 2.87
C ALA A 140 -1.56 6.71 2.67
N LEU A 141 -1.43 5.58 1.98
CA LEU A 141 -0.19 4.89 1.68
C LEU A 141 -0.01 4.75 0.17
N LEU A 142 1.21 4.96 -0.32
CA LEU A 142 1.63 4.55 -1.66
C LEU A 142 2.32 3.19 -1.59
N LEU A 143 1.86 2.24 -2.39
CA LEU A 143 2.25 0.83 -2.38
C LEU A 143 2.66 0.37 -3.78
N SER A 144 3.56 -0.61 -3.85
CA SER A 144 4.05 -1.24 -5.09
C SER A 144 4.31 -2.73 -4.90
N PRO A 145 4.13 -3.58 -5.93
CA PRO A 145 3.70 -3.24 -7.29
C PRO A 145 2.17 -3.10 -7.43
N LEU A 146 1.72 -2.45 -8.50
CA LEU A 146 0.39 -2.71 -9.05
C LEU A 146 0.48 -3.93 -9.96
N VAL A 147 -0.40 -4.91 -9.76
CA VAL A 147 -0.54 -6.07 -10.67
C VAL A 147 -1.81 -5.88 -11.49
N GLU A 148 -1.67 -5.51 -12.77
CA GLU A 148 -2.82 -5.15 -13.63
C GLU A 148 -3.65 -6.38 -14.06
N ASP A 149 -3.01 -7.52 -14.29
CA ASP A 149 -3.66 -8.78 -14.70
C ASP A 149 -3.44 -9.86 -13.64
N ALA A 150 -4.17 -9.72 -12.53
CA ALA A 150 -4.01 -10.57 -11.35
C ALA A 150 -5.06 -11.69 -11.25
N VAL A 151 -4.71 -12.74 -10.52
CA VAL A 151 -5.65 -13.64 -9.82
C VAL A 151 -5.38 -13.61 -8.32
N ASP A 152 -6.39 -13.99 -7.55
CA ASP A 152 -6.37 -14.02 -6.08
C ASP A 152 -5.88 -15.36 -5.51
N SER A 153 -5.74 -16.39 -6.34
CA SER A 153 -5.44 -17.75 -5.89
C SER A 153 -4.57 -18.50 -6.89
N ILE A 154 -3.67 -19.34 -6.38
CA ILE A 154 -2.76 -20.15 -7.23
C ILE A 154 -3.58 -21.09 -8.11
N GLY A 155 -4.70 -21.63 -7.61
CA GLY A 155 -5.59 -22.52 -8.36
C GLY A 155 -6.22 -21.88 -9.61
N ALA A 156 -6.35 -20.55 -9.65
CA ALA A 156 -6.91 -19.83 -10.79
C ALA A 156 -5.93 -19.70 -11.98
N LEU A 157 -4.64 -19.99 -11.79
CA LEU A 157 -3.68 -20.06 -12.90
C LEU A 157 -3.95 -21.31 -13.75
N THR A 158 -4.03 -21.16 -15.07
CA THR A 158 -4.36 -22.27 -15.98
C THR A 158 -3.20 -23.22 -16.24
N ASP A 159 -1.96 -22.72 -16.17
CA ASP A 159 -0.74 -23.48 -16.48
C ASP A 159 -0.15 -24.10 -15.20
N ALA A 160 0.13 -25.41 -15.24
CA ALA A 160 0.67 -26.15 -14.11
C ALA A 160 2.07 -25.67 -13.66
N ARG A 161 2.94 -25.26 -14.59
CA ARG A 161 4.25 -24.69 -14.27
C ARG A 161 4.13 -23.34 -13.58
N MET A 162 3.13 -22.55 -13.97
CA MET A 162 2.83 -21.26 -13.32
C MET A 162 2.34 -21.49 -11.89
N GLN A 163 1.48 -22.49 -11.68
CA GLN A 163 1.08 -22.88 -10.34
C GLN A 163 2.24 -23.38 -9.47
N GLU A 164 3.13 -24.20 -10.04
CA GLU A 164 4.34 -24.68 -9.36
C GLU A 164 5.24 -23.52 -8.94
N ALA A 165 5.51 -22.58 -9.86
CA ALA A 165 6.31 -21.39 -9.61
C ALA A 165 5.70 -20.49 -8.52
N ALA A 166 4.40 -20.19 -8.61
CA ALA A 166 3.70 -19.41 -7.59
C ALA A 166 3.67 -20.13 -6.23
N THR A 167 3.56 -21.46 -6.21
CA THR A 167 3.63 -22.27 -4.98
C THR A 167 5.00 -22.17 -4.32
N ALA A 168 6.08 -22.30 -5.10
CA ALA A 168 7.44 -22.14 -4.59
C ALA A 168 7.68 -20.72 -4.05
N GLN A 169 7.18 -19.71 -4.76
CA GLN A 169 7.29 -18.32 -4.32
C GLN A 169 6.50 -18.06 -3.03
N LEU A 170 5.27 -18.58 -2.92
CA LEU A 170 4.47 -18.46 -1.69
C LEU A 170 5.21 -19.05 -0.48
N ALA A 171 5.81 -20.24 -0.63
CA ALA A 171 6.58 -20.88 0.43
C ALA A 171 7.75 -20.00 0.90
N SER A 172 8.54 -19.48 -0.05
CA SER A 172 9.68 -18.60 0.27
C SER A 172 9.22 -17.30 0.92
N THR A 173 8.17 -16.66 0.39
CA THR A 173 7.62 -15.41 0.94
C THR A 173 7.08 -15.58 2.35
N VAL A 174 6.28 -16.62 2.62
CA VAL A 174 5.70 -16.86 3.96
C VAL A 174 6.78 -17.10 5.01
N ILE A 175 7.77 -17.93 4.67
CA ILE A 175 8.90 -18.20 5.56
C ILE A 175 9.73 -16.92 5.80
N ALA A 176 9.92 -16.08 4.79
CA ALA A 176 10.62 -14.81 4.94
C ALA A 176 9.83 -13.78 5.78
N ILE A 177 8.50 -13.72 5.66
CA ILE A 177 7.64 -12.88 6.52
C ILE A 177 7.75 -13.32 7.98
N LEU A 178 7.64 -14.62 8.24
CA LEU A 178 7.78 -15.19 9.58
C LEU A 178 9.17 -14.93 10.18
N ALA A 179 10.22 -15.08 9.37
CA ALA A 179 11.59 -14.76 9.77
C ALA A 179 11.82 -13.27 10.10
N ALA A 180 10.98 -12.38 9.58
CA ALA A 180 10.97 -10.97 9.97
C ALA A 180 10.18 -10.70 11.26
N ASN A 181 9.74 -11.77 11.95
CA ASN A 181 8.84 -11.77 13.10
C ASN A 181 7.48 -11.12 12.80
N VAL A 182 6.93 -11.39 11.61
CA VAL A 182 5.59 -10.93 11.23
C VAL A 182 4.70 -12.13 10.93
N CYS A 183 3.43 -12.05 11.29
CA CYS A 183 2.38 -12.97 10.85
C CYS A 183 1.10 -12.19 10.55
N SER A 184 0.18 -12.78 9.79
CA SER A 184 -1.16 -12.22 9.53
C SER A 184 -2.22 -13.29 9.76
N THR A 185 -3.41 -12.87 10.16
CA THR A 185 -4.60 -13.74 10.21
C THR A 185 -5.41 -13.71 8.91
N ASP A 186 -5.09 -12.78 8.01
CA ASP A 186 -5.71 -12.65 6.70
C ASP A 186 -4.60 -12.62 5.64
N LEU A 187 -4.44 -13.72 4.90
CA LEU A 187 -3.46 -13.81 3.81
C LEU A 187 -4.19 -13.58 2.49
N GLN A 188 -3.91 -12.44 1.86
CA GLN A 188 -4.40 -12.12 0.53
C GLN A 188 -3.25 -12.09 -0.48
N LEU A 189 -3.52 -12.62 -1.68
CA LEU A 189 -2.54 -12.75 -2.75
C LEU A 189 -2.98 -11.97 -3.98
N LEU A 190 -2.02 -11.35 -4.65
CA LEU A 190 -2.13 -10.97 -6.06
C LEU A 190 -1.07 -11.73 -6.84
N ILE A 191 -1.50 -12.48 -7.84
CA ILE A 191 -0.61 -13.28 -8.68
C ILE A 191 -0.76 -12.83 -10.12
N ASP A 192 0.34 -12.35 -10.72
CA ASP A 192 0.38 -11.99 -12.13
C ASP A 192 0.14 -13.25 -12.99
N ARG A 193 -0.93 -13.24 -13.78
CA ARG A 193 -1.32 -14.38 -14.64
C ARG A 193 -0.25 -14.75 -15.67
N ARG A 194 0.58 -13.78 -16.07
CA ARG A 194 1.55 -13.91 -17.15
C ARG A 194 2.91 -14.37 -16.67
N THR A 195 3.28 -14.03 -15.43
CA THR A 195 4.62 -14.30 -14.88
C THR A 195 4.61 -15.23 -13.68
N ALA A 196 3.45 -15.53 -13.11
CA ALA A 196 3.26 -16.23 -11.84
C ALA A 196 3.89 -15.50 -10.63
N ALA A 197 4.32 -14.24 -10.82
CA ALA A 197 4.86 -13.43 -9.75
C ALA A 197 3.78 -13.17 -8.70
N LEU A 198 4.01 -13.65 -7.49
CA LEU A 198 3.11 -13.52 -6.36
C LEU A 198 3.49 -12.31 -5.50
N THR A 199 2.48 -11.57 -5.06
CA THR A 199 2.60 -10.48 -4.09
C THR A 199 1.57 -10.69 -2.98
N VAL A 200 2.03 -10.80 -1.74
CA VAL A 200 1.19 -10.72 -0.55
C VAL A 200 0.79 -9.27 -0.34
N ILE A 201 -0.51 -9.03 -0.23
CA ILE A 201 -1.10 -7.70 -0.06
C ILE A 201 -1.99 -7.66 1.18
N ASP A 202 -2.43 -6.46 1.54
CA ASP A 202 -3.43 -6.21 2.59
C ASP A 202 -2.99 -6.72 3.97
N LEU A 203 -1.86 -6.18 4.45
CA LEU A 203 -1.31 -6.53 5.76
C LEU A 203 -1.93 -5.71 6.90
N THR A 204 -3.20 -5.33 6.79
CA THR A 204 -3.89 -4.54 7.84
C THR A 204 -4.09 -5.31 9.13
N GLU A 205 -4.31 -6.63 9.03
CA GLU A 205 -4.45 -7.57 10.16
C GLU A 205 -3.12 -8.23 10.54
N ALA A 206 -2.01 -7.83 9.92
CA ALA A 206 -0.70 -8.35 10.25
C ALA A 206 -0.18 -7.77 11.57
N ARG A 207 0.66 -8.53 12.26
CA ARG A 207 1.29 -8.09 13.51
C ARG A 207 2.75 -8.48 13.57
N VAL A 208 3.51 -7.69 14.34
CA VAL A 208 4.89 -8.02 14.71
C VAL A 208 4.86 -8.85 15.98
N MET A 209 5.42 -10.05 15.94
CA MET A 209 5.52 -10.97 17.08
C MET A 209 6.58 -10.49 18.08
N ALA A 210 6.39 -10.86 19.35
CA ALA A 210 7.37 -10.57 20.39
C ALA A 210 8.68 -11.34 20.17
N SER A 211 9.77 -10.85 20.77
CA SER A 211 11.06 -11.54 20.81
C SER A 211 11.55 -11.54 22.26
N PRO A 212 11.50 -12.67 22.98
CA PRO A 212 11.07 -14.00 22.51
C PRO A 212 9.56 -14.09 22.20
N PRO A 213 9.12 -15.02 21.34
CA PRO A 213 7.71 -15.21 21.01
C PRO A 213 6.93 -15.76 22.20
N SER A 214 5.67 -15.35 22.32
CA SER A 214 4.70 -15.95 23.25
C SER A 214 4.00 -17.17 22.64
N ASP A 215 3.31 -17.99 23.44
CA ASP A 215 2.46 -19.07 22.92
C ASP A 215 1.40 -18.55 21.93
N ALA A 216 0.89 -17.35 22.19
CA ALA A 216 -0.05 -16.69 21.29
C ALA A 216 0.61 -16.28 19.96
N ASP A 217 1.91 -15.97 19.95
CA ASP A 217 2.70 -15.74 18.73
C ASP A 217 2.92 -17.01 17.94
N LEU A 218 3.31 -18.09 18.61
CA LEU A 218 3.48 -19.40 17.97
C LEU A 218 2.17 -19.89 17.34
N ALA A 219 1.04 -19.73 18.04
CA ALA A 219 -0.27 -20.09 17.52
C ALA A 219 -0.66 -19.28 16.28
N GLN A 220 -0.32 -17.98 16.22
CA GLN A 220 -0.61 -17.17 15.04
C GLN A 220 0.35 -17.40 13.89
N ALA A 221 1.64 -17.68 14.16
CA ALA A 221 2.56 -18.13 13.14
C ALA A 221 2.05 -19.43 12.47
N ALA A 222 1.57 -20.38 13.26
CA ALA A 222 0.94 -21.61 12.77
C ALA A 222 -0.34 -21.33 11.96
N SER A 223 -1.21 -20.41 12.44
CA SER A 223 -2.41 -19.99 11.72
C SER A 223 -2.07 -19.36 10.37
N PHE A 224 -1.10 -18.44 10.33
CA PHE A 224 -0.64 -17.80 9.10
C PHE A 224 -0.10 -18.81 8.09
N ALA A 225 0.69 -19.78 8.57
CA ALA A 225 1.21 -20.85 7.73
C ALA A 225 0.10 -21.79 7.21
N THR A 226 -0.95 -22.00 8.00
CA THR A 226 -2.15 -22.75 7.58
C THR A 226 -2.94 -21.99 6.51
N GLU A 227 -3.11 -20.68 6.66
CA GLU A 227 -3.74 -19.85 5.62
C GLU A 227 -2.95 -19.93 4.30
N ALA A 228 -1.62 -19.85 4.37
CA ALA A 228 -0.77 -20.04 3.19
C ALA A 228 -0.95 -21.42 2.53
N ARG A 229 -0.98 -22.49 3.33
CA ARG A 229 -1.24 -23.85 2.85
C ARG A 229 -2.61 -23.92 2.14
N ASN A 230 -3.63 -23.23 2.66
CA ASN A 230 -4.97 -23.23 2.08
C ASN A 230 -5.04 -22.51 0.71
N GLN A 231 -4.09 -21.63 0.40
CA GLN A 231 -3.98 -21.00 -0.92
C GLN A 231 -3.38 -21.93 -2.00
N VAL A 232 -2.81 -23.08 -1.60
CA VAL A 232 -2.11 -24.01 -2.49
C VAL A 232 -3.05 -25.13 -2.96
N PRO A 233 -3.19 -25.37 -4.27
CA PRO A 233 -3.96 -26.50 -4.78
C PRO A 233 -3.45 -27.84 -4.25
N ALA A 234 -4.36 -28.77 -3.92
CA ALA A 234 -4.03 -30.05 -3.27
C ALA A 234 -2.86 -30.82 -3.91
N ARG A 235 -2.76 -30.81 -5.25
CA ARG A 235 -1.68 -31.48 -6.00
C ARG A 235 -0.28 -30.93 -5.72
N TRP A 236 -0.17 -29.72 -5.22
CA TRP A 236 1.08 -29.02 -4.95
C TRP A 236 1.43 -28.94 -3.46
N LEU A 237 0.58 -29.46 -2.56
CA LEU A 237 0.81 -29.37 -1.10
C LEU A 237 2.12 -30.02 -0.66
N GLY A 238 2.43 -31.21 -1.17
CA GLY A 238 3.70 -31.89 -0.86
C GLY A 238 4.92 -31.08 -1.32
N TYR A 239 4.81 -30.42 -2.47
CA TYR A 239 5.86 -29.54 -2.99
C TYR A 239 5.99 -28.26 -2.14
N PHE A 240 4.87 -27.63 -1.76
CA PHE A 240 4.85 -26.48 -0.85
C PHE A 240 5.53 -26.79 0.49
N GLN A 241 5.16 -27.91 1.12
CA GLN A 241 5.76 -28.41 2.36
C GLN A 241 7.28 -28.59 2.24
N GLN A 242 7.74 -29.22 1.15
CA GLN A 242 9.16 -29.40 0.89
C GLN A 242 9.87 -28.05 0.73
N ARG A 243 9.33 -27.15 -0.10
CA ARG A 243 9.92 -25.83 -0.32
C ARG A 243 9.98 -25.00 0.96
N ALA A 244 8.93 -25.00 1.78
CA ALA A 244 8.94 -24.27 3.05
C ALA A 244 10.08 -24.74 3.98
N ARG A 245 10.32 -26.06 4.06
CA ARG A 245 11.45 -26.62 4.84
C ARG A 245 12.81 -26.22 4.28
N GLU A 246 12.96 -26.26 2.96
CA GLU A 246 14.20 -25.88 2.28
C GLU A 246 14.53 -24.39 2.50
N GLU A 247 13.52 -23.51 2.42
CA GLU A 247 13.66 -22.07 2.67
C GLU A 247 14.01 -21.79 4.13
N ALA A 248 13.35 -22.46 5.09
CA ALA A 248 13.66 -22.33 6.51
C ALA A 248 15.09 -22.78 6.84
N ALA A 249 15.52 -23.92 6.27
CA ALA A 249 16.87 -24.43 6.42
C ALA A 249 17.91 -23.49 5.79
N GLU A 250 17.59 -22.88 4.65
CA GLU A 250 18.46 -21.92 3.99
C GLU A 250 18.60 -20.62 4.79
N LEU A 251 17.51 -20.10 5.36
CA LEU A 251 17.57 -18.94 6.25
C LEU A 251 18.43 -19.20 7.48
N ALA A 252 18.34 -20.38 8.09
CA ALA A 252 19.17 -20.77 9.22
C ALA A 252 20.69 -20.80 8.88
N ARG A 253 21.05 -20.97 7.61
CA ARG A 253 22.45 -20.92 7.14
C ARG A 253 22.95 -19.52 6.81
N ARG A 254 22.06 -18.56 6.53
CA ARG A 254 22.46 -17.21 6.12
C ARG A 254 22.97 -16.39 7.30
N ARG A 255 23.94 -15.51 7.04
CA ARG A 255 24.37 -14.47 8.01
C ARG A 255 23.33 -13.35 8.00
N GLY A 256 22.44 -13.35 8.98
CA GLY A 256 21.42 -12.32 9.21
C GLY A 256 20.92 -12.39 10.66
N PRO A 257 20.04 -11.47 11.10
CA PRO A 257 19.34 -11.66 12.36
C PRO A 257 18.62 -13.02 12.28
N PRO A 258 18.88 -13.93 13.22
CA PRO A 258 18.31 -15.26 13.15
C PRO A 258 16.80 -15.15 13.25
N ALA A 259 16.10 -15.80 12.32
CA ALA A 259 14.69 -16.10 12.49
C ALA A 259 14.54 -16.89 13.80
N ASP A 260 13.47 -16.63 14.56
CA ASP A 260 13.23 -17.39 15.77
C ASP A 260 12.94 -18.87 15.40
N PRO A 261 13.74 -19.83 15.88
CA PRO A 261 13.59 -21.23 15.50
C PRO A 261 12.22 -21.82 15.91
N GLU A 262 11.64 -21.35 17.01
CA GLU A 262 10.34 -21.84 17.49
C GLU A 262 9.21 -21.38 16.58
N VAL A 263 9.28 -20.13 16.10
CA VAL A 263 8.33 -19.58 15.11
C VAL A 263 8.38 -20.38 13.81
N LEU A 264 9.58 -20.63 13.28
CA LEU A 264 9.73 -21.40 12.04
C LEU A 264 9.26 -22.85 12.22
N GLN A 265 9.58 -23.49 13.35
CA GLN A 265 9.14 -24.85 13.63
C GLN A 265 7.61 -24.94 13.72
N ALA A 266 6.96 -24.03 14.47
CA ALA A 266 5.50 -23.98 14.59
C ALA A 266 4.81 -23.82 13.21
N ALA A 267 5.37 -22.98 12.34
CA ALA A 267 4.88 -22.82 10.98
C ALA A 267 5.05 -24.10 10.14
N LEU A 268 6.22 -24.75 10.20
CA LEU A 268 6.49 -25.98 9.44
C LEU A 268 5.59 -27.15 9.87
N ASP A 269 5.31 -27.26 11.18
CA ASP A 269 4.39 -28.28 11.72
C ASP A 269 2.94 -28.03 11.26
N ALA A 270 2.51 -26.77 11.22
CA ALA A 270 1.19 -26.39 10.71
C ALA A 270 1.03 -26.70 9.21
N VAL A 271 2.08 -26.46 8.41
CA VAL A 271 2.04 -26.76 6.97
C VAL A 271 2.06 -28.28 6.70
N ALA A 272 2.63 -29.08 7.60
CA ALA A 272 2.73 -30.53 7.50
C ALA A 272 1.43 -31.27 7.91
N SER A 273 0.55 -30.61 8.66
CA SER A 273 -0.75 -31.14 9.10
C SER A 273 -1.77 -31.17 7.94
#